data_AF-A0A833LJ78-F1
#
_entry.id   AF-A0A833LJ78-F1
#
_cell.length_a   1.000
_cell.length_b   1.000
_cell.length_c   1.000
_cell.angle_alpha   90.00
_cell.angle_beta   90.00
_cell.angle_gamma   90.00
#
_symmetry.space_group_name_H-M   'P 1'
#
loop_
_entity.id
_entity.type
_entity.pdbx_description
1 polymer ?
#
loop_
_entity_poly.entity_id
_entity_poly.type
_entity_poly.pdbx_seq_one_letter_code
_entity_poly.pdbx_strand_id
1 'polypeptide(L)'
;MNATIIAGLLLVLLAFAYQIGRSRSLSLVPADGGRLHSRPIYHGALAAIWALVPALLIVGLWALFSEAASRAWILSQLPPDIAALDGPALEEAIRRIRQIESGFGVAGELRPYENTAAQALREFN
;
A
#
# COMPACT_ATOMS: atom_id res chain seq x y z
N MET A 1 0.02 7.02 -0.78
CA MET A 1 -0.19 6.25 0.48
C MET A 1 0.16 7.07 1.71
N ASN A 2 -0.77 7.24 2.66
CA ASN A 2 -0.46 7.87 3.93
C ASN A 2 0.01 6.81 4.96
N ALA A 3 1.31 6.77 5.24
CA ALA A 3 1.92 5.79 6.14
C ALA A 3 1.31 5.80 7.56
N THR A 4 0.89 6.97 8.04
CA THR A 4 0.27 7.09 9.38
C THR A 4 -1.09 6.42 9.45
N ILE A 5 -1.90 6.54 8.38
CA ILE A 5 -3.21 5.88 8.27
C ILE A 5 -3.01 4.37 8.21
N ILE A 6 -2.07 3.89 7.39
CA ILE A 6 -1.78 2.46 7.27
C ILE A 6 -1.31 1.88 8.61
N ALA A 7 -0.38 2.55 9.29
CA ALA A 7 0.10 2.12 10.61
C ALA A 7 -1.06 2.05 11.63
N GLY A 8 -1.93 3.07 11.65
CA GLY A 8 -3.12 3.08 12.49
C GLY A 8 -4.06 1.90 12.21
N LEU A 9 -4.35 1.62 10.93
CA LEU A 9 -5.17 0.48 10.52
C LEU A 9 -4.56 -0.86 10.91
N LEU A 10 -3.25 -1.03 10.76
CA LEU A 10 -2.55 -2.25 11.16
C LEU A 10 -2.59 -2.47 12.68
N LEU A 11 -2.46 -1.42 13.48
CA LEU A 11 -2.61 -1.50 14.94
C LEU A 11 -4.04 -1.90 15.34
N VAL A 12 -5.05 -1.32 14.68
CA VAL A 12 -6.46 -1.70 14.88
C VAL A 12 -6.66 -3.18 14.52
N LEU A 13 -6.20 -3.62 13.35
CA LEU A 13 -6.27 -5.02 12.92
C LEU A 13 -5.63 -5.97 13.94
N LEU A 14 -4.43 -5.63 14.41
CA LEU A 14 -3.70 -6.41 15.41
C LEU A 14 -4.49 -6.54 16.72
N ALA A 15 -5.03 -5.42 17.23
CA ALA A 15 -5.82 -5.40 18.46
C ALA A 15 -7.11 -6.23 18.33
N PHE A 16 -7.84 -6.08 17.22
CA PHE A 16 -9.05 -6.85 16.95
C PHE A 16 -8.77 -8.35 16.81
N ALA A 17 -7.77 -8.73 16.01
CA ALA A 17 -7.40 -10.13 15.82
C ALA A 17 -6.98 -10.79 17.14
N TYR A 18 -6.18 -10.09 17.96
CA TYR A 18 -5.80 -10.56 19.30
C TYR A 18 -7.03 -10.76 20.20
N GLN A 19 -7.93 -9.78 20.26
CA GLN A 19 -9.10 -9.83 21.12
C GLN A 19 -10.07 -10.97 20.72
N ILE A 20 -10.25 -11.20 19.42
CA ILE A 20 -11.07 -12.31 18.90
C ILE A 20 -10.41 -13.66 19.24
N GLY A 21 -9.11 -13.82 18.99
CA GLY A 21 -8.40 -15.07 19.28
C GLY A 21 -8.41 -15.40 20.78
N ARG A 22 -8.22 -14.39 21.63
CA ARG A 22 -8.25 -14.54 23.10
C ARG A 22 -9.65 -14.86 23.62
N SER A 23 -10.67 -14.13 23.18
CA SER A 23 -12.06 -14.33 23.65
C SER A 23 -12.61 -15.71 23.28
N ARG A 24 -12.35 -16.18 22.05
CA ARG A 24 -12.71 -17.55 21.62
C ARG A 24 -12.01 -18.62 22.44
N SER A 25 -10.75 -18.41 22.82
CA SER A 25 -10.05 -19.38 23.67
C SER A 25 -10.61 -19.43 25.09
N LEU A 26 -11.05 -18.28 25.63
CA LEU A 26 -11.68 -18.22 26.96
C LEU A 26 -13.05 -18.90 26.98
N SER A 27 -13.85 -18.82 25.91
CA SER A 27 -15.16 -19.50 25.84
C SER A 27 -15.06 -21.03 25.76
N LEU A 28 -13.86 -21.58 25.53
CA LEU A 28 -13.61 -23.02 25.42
C LEU A 28 -13.12 -23.65 26.74
N VAL A 29 -13.06 -22.88 27.84
CA VAL A 29 -12.70 -23.42 29.15
C VAL A 29 -13.82 -24.34 29.66
N PRO A 30 -13.53 -25.62 30.00
CA PRO A 30 -14.53 -26.54 30.56
C PRO A 30 -15.09 -26.04 31.90
N ALA A 31 -16.40 -26.22 32.13
CA ALA A 31 -17.10 -25.79 33.34
C ALA A 31 -16.59 -26.48 34.62
N ASP A 32 -15.99 -27.64 34.45
CA ASP A 32 -15.40 -28.55 35.41
C ASP A 32 -13.94 -28.18 35.77
N GLY A 33 -13.43 -27.04 35.28
CA GLY A 33 -12.12 -26.50 35.68
C GLY A 33 -10.92 -27.15 35.00
N GLY A 34 -11.15 -27.93 33.93
CA GLY A 34 -10.10 -28.53 33.11
C GLY A 34 -9.14 -27.49 32.53
N ARG A 35 -7.84 -27.82 32.50
CA ARG A 35 -6.81 -26.92 31.95
C ARG A 35 -6.81 -26.99 30.42
N LEU A 36 -6.91 -25.83 29.77
CA LEU A 36 -6.59 -25.71 28.34
C LEU A 36 -5.12 -26.11 28.08
N HIS A 37 -4.89 -26.83 26.98
CA HIS A 37 -3.55 -27.22 26.54
C HIS A 37 -2.63 -26.01 26.28
N SER A 38 -3.20 -24.89 25.83
CA SER A 38 -2.52 -23.61 25.59
C SER A 38 -3.27 -22.47 26.28
N ARG A 39 -2.53 -21.51 26.88
CA ARG A 39 -3.13 -20.34 27.55
C ARG A 39 -3.81 -19.44 26.49
N PRO A 40 -4.96 -18.80 26.80
CA PRO A 40 -5.68 -17.94 25.86
C PRO A 40 -4.87 -16.83 25.19
N ILE A 41 -3.81 -16.37 25.85
CA ILE A 41 -2.86 -15.39 25.30
C ILE A 41 -2.18 -15.91 24.02
N TYR A 42 -1.83 -17.19 23.95
CA TYR A 42 -1.18 -17.77 22.77
C TYR A 42 -2.11 -17.80 21.55
N HIS A 43 -3.41 -18.09 21.75
CA HIS A 43 -4.39 -18.04 20.66
C HIS A 43 -4.64 -16.62 20.15
N GLY A 44 -4.69 -15.64 21.06
CA GLY A 44 -4.75 -14.23 20.68
C GLY A 44 -3.52 -13.82 19.88
N ALA A 45 -2.31 -14.13 20.37
CA ALA A 45 -1.06 -13.79 19.68
C ALA A 45 -0.95 -14.47 18.31
N LEU A 46 -1.29 -15.76 18.21
CA LEU A 46 -1.30 -16.50 16.95
C LEU A 46 -2.24 -15.85 15.93
N ALA A 47 -3.47 -15.53 16.33
CA ALA A 47 -4.44 -14.85 15.46
C ALA A 47 -3.93 -13.47 14.99
N ALA A 48 -3.31 -12.72 15.90
CA ALA A 48 -2.74 -11.41 15.61
C ALA A 48 -1.58 -11.50 14.61
N ILE A 49 -0.68 -12.47 14.77
CA ILE A 49 0.44 -12.74 13.84
C ILE A 49 -0.10 -13.13 12.45
N TRP A 50 -1.07 -14.04 12.40
CA TRP A 50 -1.67 -14.47 11.14
C TRP A 50 -2.46 -13.38 10.43
N ALA A 51 -2.92 -12.35 11.14
CA ALA A 51 -3.53 -11.18 10.52
C ALA A 51 -2.47 -10.15 10.06
N LEU A 52 -1.46 -9.88 10.90
CA LEU A 52 -0.49 -8.82 10.65
C LEU A 52 0.55 -9.21 9.59
N VAL A 53 1.07 -10.43 9.61
CA VAL A 53 2.15 -10.85 8.69
C VAL A 53 1.70 -10.78 7.22
N PRO A 54 0.53 -11.32 6.82
CA PRO A 54 0.07 -11.18 5.44
C PRO A 54 -0.19 -9.73 5.04
N ALA A 55 -0.73 -8.91 5.96
CA ALA A 55 -0.97 -7.49 5.69
C ALA A 55 0.34 -6.73 5.44
N LEU A 56 1.36 -6.97 6.28
CA LEU A 56 2.70 -6.40 6.10
C LEU A 56 3.36 -6.87 4.81
N LEU A 57 3.16 -8.14 4.42
CA LEU A 57 3.68 -8.66 3.16
C LEU A 57 3.07 -7.93 1.96
N ILE A 58 1.75 -7.72 1.95
CA ILE A 58 1.07 -6.97 0.87
C ILE A 58 1.58 -5.53 0.80
N VAL A 59 1.64 -4.83 1.95
CA VAL A 59 2.14 -3.45 2.02
C VAL A 59 3.60 -3.37 1.59
N GLY A 60 4.42 -4.34 2.01
CA GLY A 60 5.84 -4.42 1.65
C GLY A 60 6.04 -4.66 0.15
N LEU A 61 5.30 -5.61 -0.44
CA LEU A 61 5.33 -5.85 -1.89
C LEU A 61 4.92 -4.60 -2.66
N TRP A 62 3.82 -3.95 -2.26
CA TRP A 62 3.41 -2.71 -2.90
C TRP A 62 4.45 -1.60 -2.75
N ALA A 63 5.08 -1.44 -1.58
CA ALA A 63 6.15 -0.46 -1.39
C ALA A 63 7.36 -0.73 -2.31
N LEU A 64 7.72 -1.99 -2.53
CA LEU A 64 8.81 -2.37 -3.43
C LEU A 64 8.48 -2.14 -4.91
N PHE A 65 7.24 -2.43 -5.33
CA PHE A 65 6.86 -2.43 -6.75
C PHE A 65 6.10 -1.19 -7.22
N SER A 66 5.60 -0.36 -6.31
CA SER A 66 4.78 0.82 -6.63
C SER A 66 5.48 1.76 -7.60
N GLU A 67 6.75 2.10 -7.40
CA GLU A 67 7.47 2.99 -8.33
C GLU A 67 7.59 2.42 -9.74
N ALA A 68 7.87 1.12 -9.87
CA ALA A 68 7.94 0.45 -11.17
C ALA A 68 6.57 0.39 -11.84
N ALA A 69 5.52 0.08 -11.07
CA ALA A 69 4.13 0.06 -11.54
C ALA A 69 3.67 1.46 -11.98
N SER A 70 3.91 2.49 -11.17
CA SER A 70 3.60 3.89 -11.51
C SER A 70 4.36 4.34 -12.75
N ARG A 71 5.65 3.99 -12.90
CA ARG A 71 6.41 4.31 -14.11
C ARG A 71 5.83 3.62 -15.34
N ALA A 72 5.51 2.32 -15.25
CA ALA A 72 4.89 1.58 -16.35
C ALA A 72 3.52 2.18 -16.73
N TRP A 73 2.74 2.60 -15.74
CA TRP A 73 1.46 3.28 -15.95
C TRP A 73 1.64 4.65 -16.63
N ILE A 74 2.59 5.47 -16.18
CA ILE A 74 2.89 6.76 -16.85
C ILE A 74 3.22 6.52 -18.33
N LEU A 75 4.07 5.53 -18.62
CA LEU A 75 4.46 5.20 -19.99
C LEU A 75 3.27 4.79 -20.86
N SER A 76 2.26 4.10 -20.31
CA SER A 76 1.05 3.75 -21.09
C SER A 76 0.14 4.94 -21.38
N GLN A 77 0.29 6.05 -20.65
CA GLN A 77 -0.47 7.28 -20.86
C GLN A 77 0.24 8.27 -21.81
N LEU A 78 1.48 7.98 -22.22
CA LEU A 78 2.24 8.86 -23.10
C LEU A 78 1.87 8.65 -24.58
N PRO A 79 1.89 9.72 -25.40
CA PRO A 79 1.85 9.61 -26.84
C PRO A 79 3.02 8.75 -27.39
N PRO A 80 2.83 8.02 -28.51
CA PRO A 80 3.85 7.10 -29.03
C PRO A 80 5.19 7.77 -29.35
N ASP A 81 5.18 9.01 -29.82
CA ASP A 81 6.36 9.82 -30.13
C ASP A 81 7.17 10.19 -28.88
N ILE A 82 6.49 10.41 -27.75
CA ILE A 82 7.12 10.71 -26.46
C ILE A 82 7.58 9.42 -25.77
N ALA A 83 6.78 8.36 -25.83
CA ALA A 83 7.11 7.06 -25.25
C ALA A 83 8.30 6.38 -25.96
N ALA A 84 8.54 6.72 -27.24
CA ALA A 84 9.68 6.25 -28.02
C ALA A 84 10.99 7.02 -27.74
N LEU A 85 10.95 8.12 -26.97
CA LEU A 85 12.15 8.83 -26.55
C LEU A 85 13.02 7.95 -25.66
N ASP A 86 14.33 8.16 -25.72
CA ASP A 86 15.31 7.43 -24.94
C ASP A 86 16.07 8.32 -23.95
N GLY A 87 16.60 7.66 -22.92
CA GLY A 87 17.52 8.26 -21.95
C GLY A 87 16.97 9.53 -21.28
N PRO A 88 17.75 10.65 -21.28
CA PRO A 88 17.40 11.84 -20.51
C PRO A 88 16.07 12.51 -20.89
N ALA A 89 15.66 12.43 -22.15
CA ALA A 89 14.47 13.11 -22.65
C ALA A 89 13.17 12.47 -22.12
N LEU A 90 13.12 11.14 -22.07
CA LEU A 90 12.00 10.40 -21.49
C LEU A 90 11.90 10.64 -19.98
N GLU A 91 13.05 10.63 -19.28
CA GLU A 91 13.08 10.87 -17.83
C GLU A 91 12.68 12.29 -17.44
N GLU A 92 12.98 13.29 -18.28
CA GLU A 92 12.43 14.65 -18.12
C GLU A 92 10.90 14.64 -18.26
N ALA A 93 10.35 13.97 -19.27
CA ALA A 93 8.90 13.90 -19.46
C ALA A 93 8.20 13.24 -18.25
N ILE A 94 8.72 12.11 -17.76
CA ILE A 94 8.20 11.43 -16.56
C ILE A 94 8.31 12.33 -15.32
N ARG A 95 9.45 13.01 -15.13
CA ARG A 95 9.64 13.93 -14.01
C ARG A 95 8.63 15.07 -14.03
N ARG A 96 8.41 15.70 -15.20
CA ARG A 96 7.44 16.79 -15.36
C ARG A 96 6.02 16.34 -15.00
N ILE A 97 5.61 15.14 -15.43
CA ILE A 97 4.31 14.56 -15.06
C ILE A 97 4.17 14.40 -13.54
N ARG A 98 5.21 13.90 -12.86
CA ARG A 98 5.21 13.77 -11.38
C ARG A 98 5.18 15.13 -10.67
N GLN A 99 5.82 16.16 -11.22
CA GLN A 99 5.75 17.52 -10.68
C GLN A 99 4.35 18.14 -10.80
N ILE A 100 3.64 17.88 -11.91
CA ILE A 100 2.25 18.32 -12.09
C ILE A 100 1.32 17.56 -11.15
N GLU A 101 1.48 16.23 -11.06
CA GLU A 101 0.67 15.39 -10.17
C GLU A 101 0.78 15.82 -8.71
N SER A 102 2.00 16.10 -8.24
CA SER A 102 2.28 16.61 -6.89
C SER A 102 1.87 18.07 -6.66
N GLY A 103 1.46 18.80 -7.70
CA GLY A 103 0.96 20.17 -7.61
C GLY A 103 2.05 21.26 -7.59
N PHE A 104 3.33 20.92 -7.78
CA PHE A 104 4.42 21.90 -7.86
C PHE A 104 4.46 22.66 -9.20
N GLY A 105 3.79 22.14 -10.23
CA GLY A 105 3.82 22.71 -11.58
C GLY A 105 5.13 22.43 -12.31
N VAL A 106 5.23 22.89 -13.55
CA VAL A 106 6.39 22.67 -14.42
C VAL A 106 6.90 23.97 -15.02
N ALA A 107 8.20 24.02 -15.30
CA ALA A 107 8.80 25.17 -15.98
C ALA A 107 8.46 25.18 -17.48
N GLY A 108 8.19 26.38 -18.00
CA GLY A 108 7.87 26.58 -19.42
C GLY A 108 6.42 26.25 -19.76
N GLU A 109 6.18 25.98 -21.04
CA GLU A 109 4.83 25.68 -21.53
C GLU A 109 4.40 24.26 -21.13
N LEU A 110 3.13 24.15 -20.74
CA LEU A 110 2.49 22.90 -20.34
C LEU A 110 1.99 22.19 -21.58
N ARG A 111 2.49 20.99 -21.83
CA ARG A 111 2.10 20.23 -23.03
C ARG A 111 0.76 19.51 -22.77
N PRO A 112 -0.11 19.35 -23.78
CA PRO A 112 -1.45 18.77 -23.59
C PRO A 112 -1.43 17.38 -22.93
N TYR A 113 -0.46 16.53 -23.30
CA TYR A 113 -0.35 15.17 -22.75
C TYR A 113 0.08 15.14 -21.29
N GLU A 114 0.81 16.16 -20.80
CA GLU A 114 1.37 16.18 -19.46
C GLU A 114 0.26 16.28 -18.40
N ASN A 115 -0.77 17.08 -18.67
CA ASN A 115 -1.94 17.20 -17.78
C ASN A 115 -2.75 15.91 -17.71
N THR A 116 -3.05 15.31 -18.86
CA THR A 116 -3.83 14.07 -18.92
C THR A 116 -3.09 12.92 -18.23
N ALA A 117 -1.78 12.79 -18.48
CA ALA A 117 -0.97 11.77 -17.81
C ALA A 117 -0.83 12.02 -16.30
N ALA A 118 -0.70 13.28 -15.88
CA ALA A 118 -0.64 13.64 -14.46
C ALA A 118 -1.97 13.38 -13.72
N GLN A 119 -3.12 13.66 -14.37
CA GLN A 119 -4.43 13.31 -13.83
C GLN A 119 -4.60 11.79 -13.71
N ALA A 120 -4.22 11.04 -14.74
CA ALA A 120 -4.26 9.58 -14.70
C ALA A 120 -3.33 8.98 -13.63
N LEU A 121 -2.18 9.60 -13.37
CA LEU A 121 -1.28 9.20 -12.28
C LEU A 121 -1.89 9.51 -10.91
N ARG A 122 -2.62 10.63 -10.78
CA ARG A 122 -3.33 10.96 -9.54
C ARG A 122 -4.44 9.97 -9.22
N GLU A 123 -5.17 9.49 -10.22
CA GLU A 123 -6.19 8.47 -10.05
C GLU A 123 -5.61 7.08 -9.74
N PHE A 124 -4.36 6.83 -10.12
CA PHE A 124 -3.65 5.59 -9.83
C PHE A 124 -3.16 5.50 -8.37
N ASN A 125 -2.89 6.64 -7.72
CA ASN A 125 -2.24 6.74 -6.39
C ASN A 125 -3.22 6.92 -5.22
#